data_AF-A0A4X2KKA5-F1
#
_entry.id   AF-A0A4X2KKA5-F1
#
_cell.length_a   1.000
_cell.length_b   1.000
_cell.length_c   1.000
_cell.angle_alpha   90.00
_cell.angle_beta   90.00
_cell.angle_gamma   90.00
#
_symmetry.space_group_name_H-M   'P 1'
#
loop_
_entity.id
_entity.type
_entity.pdbx_description
1 polymer ?
#
loop_
_entity_poly.entity_id
_entity_poly.type
_entity_poly.pdbx_seq_one_letter_code
_entity_poly.pdbx_strand_id
1 'polypeptide(L)'
;MEAAGGMVSTPKALPYFVALSQILGLTVVAITGAWLGLYRGGLAWESALQFNVHPLCMVIGMVFLQGDALLVYRVFRNEAKRTTKILHGLLHIFALVIALVGLVAVFEYHKKMSYADLYSLHSWCGLLVFILYLVQEQVQ
;
A
#
# COMPACT_ATOMS: atom_id res chain seq x y z
N MET A 1 44.72 -3.89 -2.49
CA MET A 1 44.28 -2.49 -2.73
C MET A 1 42.79 -2.46 -2.42
N GLU A 2 42.45 -2.19 -1.17
CA GLU A 2 41.06 -2.06 -0.74
C GLU A 2 40.48 -0.78 -1.35
N ALA A 3 39.49 -0.94 -2.23
CA ALA A 3 38.73 0.19 -2.72
C ALA A 3 37.89 0.72 -1.57
N ALA A 4 38.33 1.83 -0.98
CA ALA A 4 37.56 2.60 -0.02
C ALA A 4 36.19 2.93 -0.65
N GLY A 5 35.16 2.22 -0.21
CA GLY A 5 33.77 2.51 -0.54
C GLY A 5 33.45 3.88 0.03
N GLY A 6 33.57 4.91 -0.81
CA GLY A 6 33.25 6.28 -0.43
C GLY A 6 31.85 6.31 0.16
N MET A 7 31.74 6.69 1.44
CA MET A 7 30.46 6.91 2.10
C MET A 7 29.73 7.98 1.31
N VAL A 8 28.75 7.57 0.51
CA VAL A 8 27.93 8.49 -0.25
C VAL A 8 27.23 9.37 0.77
N SER A 9 27.39 10.69 0.71
CA SER A 9 26.75 11.62 1.65
C SER A 9 25.23 11.58 1.49
N THR A 10 24.51 11.41 2.60
CA THR A 10 23.05 11.55 2.59
C THR A 10 22.72 13.04 2.55
N PRO A 11 21.89 13.52 1.61
CA PRO A 11 21.38 14.89 1.68
C PRO A 11 20.72 15.07 3.04
N LYS A 12 21.17 16.06 3.83
CA LYS A 12 20.67 16.27 5.20
C LYS A 12 19.13 16.40 5.28
N ALA A 13 18.49 16.80 4.17
CA ALA A 13 17.05 16.94 4.04
C ALA A 13 16.28 15.61 3.86
N LEU A 14 16.90 14.55 3.35
CA LEU A 14 16.26 13.27 3.05
C LEU A 14 15.54 12.62 4.25
N PRO A 15 16.14 12.52 5.46
CA PRO A 15 15.45 11.97 6.61
C PRO A 15 14.22 12.79 7.03
N TYR A 16 14.24 14.12 6.86
CA TYR A 16 13.09 14.97 7.17
C TYR A 16 11.92 14.72 6.22
N PHE A 17 12.18 14.57 4.92
CA PHE A 17 11.14 14.22 3.95
C PHE A 17 10.55 12.83 4.21
N VAL A 18 11.39 11.85 4.57
CA VAL A 18 10.93 10.51 4.94
C VAL A 18 10.08 10.57 6.22
N ALA A 19 10.52 11.26 7.26
CA ALA A 19 9.74 11.42 8.49
C ALA A 19 8.38 12.09 8.21
N LEU A 20 8.36 13.13 7.37
CA LEU A 20 7.14 13.79 6.95
C LEU A 20 6.21 12.84 6.19
N SER A 21 6.72 12.05 5.23
CA SER A 21 5.90 11.11 4.48
C SER A 21 5.32 10.01 5.38
N GLN A 22 6.08 9.53 6.38
CA GLN A 22 5.60 8.57 7.36
C GLN A 22 4.47 9.14 8.23
N ILE A 23 4.64 10.36 8.74
CA ILE A 23 3.61 11.03 9.55
C ILE A 23 2.34 11.25 8.72
N LEU A 24 2.47 11.73 7.49
CA LEU A 24 1.32 11.93 6.59
C LEU A 24 0.64 10.60 6.25
N GLY A 25 1.41 9.57 5.93
CA GLY A 25 0.90 8.23 5.62
C GLY A 25 0.10 7.63 6.78
N LEU A 26 0.68 7.61 7.98
CA LEU A 26 0.01 7.15 9.19
C LEU A 26 -1.22 7.99 9.52
N THR A 27 -1.17 9.30 9.30
CA THR A 27 -2.32 10.20 9.49
C THR A 27 -3.46 9.84 8.54
N VAL A 28 -3.18 9.59 7.26
CA VAL A 28 -4.18 9.18 6.27
C VAL A 28 -4.80 7.83 6.62
N VAL A 29 -3.99 6.86 7.07
CA VAL A 29 -4.47 5.55 7.55
C VAL A 29 -5.38 5.74 8.77
N ALA A 30 -4.97 6.54 9.76
CA ALA A 30 -5.74 6.80 10.97
C ALA A 30 -7.06 7.52 10.68
N ILE A 31 -7.04 8.54 9.82
CA ILE A 31 -8.25 9.27 9.40
C ILE A 31 -9.21 8.33 8.66
N THR A 32 -8.68 7.47 7.78
CA THR A 32 -9.51 6.49 7.05
C THR A 32 -10.15 5.51 8.03
N GLY A 33 -9.38 4.96 8.97
CA GLY A 33 -9.91 4.08 10.01
C GLY A 33 -10.96 4.76 10.90
N ALA A 34 -10.71 5.99 11.34
CA ALA A 34 -11.65 6.77 12.14
C ALA A 34 -12.93 7.11 11.36
N TRP A 35 -12.80 7.46 10.08
CA TRP A 35 -13.94 7.72 9.21
C TRP A 35 -14.83 6.48 9.06
N LEU A 36 -14.22 5.31 8.82
CA LEU A 36 -14.94 4.06 8.66
C LEU A 36 -15.58 3.60 9.99
N GLY A 37 -14.86 3.74 11.10
CA GLY A 37 -15.31 3.36 12.43
C GLY A 37 -16.44 4.24 12.97
N LEU A 38 -16.27 5.57 12.90
CA LEU A 38 -17.18 6.52 13.55
C LEU A 38 -18.36 6.92 12.66
N TYR A 39 -18.17 7.00 11.34
CA TYR A 39 -19.20 7.53 10.43
C TYR A 39 -19.80 6.48 9.48
N ARG A 40 -19.14 5.35 9.27
CA ARG A 40 -19.61 4.29 8.35
C ARG A 40 -20.09 3.02 9.06
N GLY A 41 -20.18 3.04 10.39
CA GLY A 41 -20.71 1.93 11.18
C GLY A 41 -19.71 0.80 11.44
N GLY A 42 -18.43 0.99 11.13
CA GLY A 42 -17.36 0.02 11.43
C GLY A 42 -16.98 -0.89 10.28
N LEU A 43 -16.26 -1.96 10.62
CA LEU A 43 -15.75 -2.97 9.69
C LEU A 43 -16.33 -4.32 10.09
N ALA A 44 -16.99 -5.00 9.15
CA ALA A 44 -17.45 -6.36 9.35
C ALA A 44 -17.43 -7.10 8.03
N TRP A 45 -17.01 -8.38 8.06
CA TRP A 45 -16.88 -9.21 6.87
C TRP A 45 -18.23 -9.78 6.40
N GLU A 46 -19.11 -10.14 7.33
CA GLU A 46 -20.43 -10.70 7.04
C GLU A 46 -21.57 -9.68 7.21
N SER A 47 -21.43 -8.50 6.60
CA SER A 47 -22.52 -7.51 6.57
C SER A 47 -22.37 -6.52 5.41
N ALA A 48 -23.31 -5.58 5.29
CA ALA A 48 -23.20 -4.46 4.35
C ALA A 48 -21.95 -3.57 4.61
N LEU A 49 -21.34 -3.68 5.79
CA LEU A 49 -20.08 -2.99 6.14
C LEU A 49 -18.86 -3.62 5.47
N GLN A 50 -19.01 -4.74 4.76
CA GLN A 50 -17.92 -5.39 4.02
C GLN A 50 -17.30 -4.43 2.99
N PHE A 51 -18.11 -3.52 2.43
CA PHE A 51 -17.61 -2.45 1.55
C PHE A 51 -16.57 -1.56 2.23
N ASN A 52 -16.68 -1.30 3.54
CA ASN A 52 -15.75 -0.45 4.28
C ASN A 52 -14.34 -1.06 4.37
N VAL A 53 -14.21 -2.38 4.22
CA VAL A 53 -12.91 -3.05 4.18
C VAL A 53 -12.12 -2.64 2.94
N HIS A 54 -12.79 -2.43 1.81
CA HIS A 54 -12.16 -2.04 0.55
C HIS A 54 -11.31 -0.76 0.64
N PRO A 55 -11.86 0.42 1.00
CA PRO A 55 -11.07 1.65 1.06
C PRO A 55 -9.96 1.58 2.12
N LEU A 56 -10.17 0.87 3.24
CA LEU A 56 -9.14 0.70 4.25
C LEU A 56 -7.95 -0.12 3.72
N CYS A 57 -8.23 -1.27 3.11
CA CYS A 57 -7.22 -2.12 2.51
C CYS A 57 -6.48 -1.41 1.36
N MET A 58 -7.18 -0.64 0.53
CA MET A 58 -6.54 0.12 -0.56
C MET A 58 -5.60 1.20 -0.04
N VAL A 59 -5.98 1.93 1.03
CA VAL A 59 -5.13 2.96 1.63
C VAL A 59 -3.90 2.32 2.31
N ILE A 60 -4.07 1.22 3.03
CA ILE A 60 -2.95 0.55 3.71
C ILE A 60 -2.00 -0.10 2.68
N GLY A 61 -2.53 -0.87 1.75
CA GLY A 61 -1.72 -1.62 0.78
C GLY A 61 -1.13 -0.73 -0.32
N MET A 62 -2.00 -0.14 -1.14
CA MET A 62 -1.60 0.53 -2.39
C MET A 62 -1.08 1.96 -2.20
N VAL A 63 -1.32 2.59 -1.04
CA VAL A 63 -0.84 3.95 -0.75
C VAL A 63 0.31 3.91 0.25
N PHE A 64 0.08 3.38 1.45
CA PHE A 64 1.07 3.44 2.53
C PHE A 64 2.23 2.44 2.33
N LEU A 65 1.95 1.14 2.34
CA LEU A 65 2.99 0.10 2.20
C LEU A 65 3.70 0.17 0.85
N GLN A 66 2.95 0.46 -0.22
CA GLN A 66 3.53 0.71 -1.54
C GLN A 66 4.51 1.90 -1.54
N GLY A 67 4.16 3.00 -0.85
CA GLY A 67 5.03 4.16 -0.69
C GLY A 67 6.33 3.81 0.06
N ASP A 68 6.21 3.01 1.12
CA ASP A 68 7.35 2.55 1.92
C ASP A 68 8.29 1.65 1.09
N ALA A 69 7.72 0.74 0.32
CA ALA A 69 8.48 -0.13 -0.57
C ALA A 69 9.29 0.67 -1.61
N LEU A 70 8.75 1.79 -2.13
CA LEU A 70 9.46 2.69 -3.04
C LEU A 70 10.56 3.52 -2.37
N LEU A 71 10.45 3.76 -1.06
CA LEU A 71 11.42 4.55 -0.29
C LEU A 71 12.52 3.70 0.37
N VAL A 72 12.31 2.39 0.55
CA VAL A 72 13.22 1.50 1.28
C VAL A 72 14.67 1.57 0.79
N TYR A 73 14.92 1.61 -0.52
CA TYR A 73 16.26 1.72 -1.08
C TYR A 73 16.94 3.07 -0.84
N ARG A 74 16.14 4.14 -0.65
CA ARG A 74 16.65 5.48 -0.34
C ARG A 74 16.99 5.63 1.14
N VAL A 75 16.18 5.03 2.01
CA VAL A 75 16.37 5.04 3.47
C VAL A 75 17.55 4.15 3.85
N PHE A 76 17.56 2.91 3.38
CA PHE A 76 18.58 1.90 3.73
C PHE A 76 19.72 1.83 2.70
N ARG A 77 20.23 3.00 2.30
CA ARG A 77 21.32 3.14 1.32
C ARG A 77 22.69 2.61 1.79
N ASN A 78 22.89 2.56 3.10
CA ASN A 78 24.14 2.11 3.72
C ASN A 78 24.08 0.65 4.19
N GLU A 79 22.92 0.01 4.07
CA GLU A 79 22.72 -1.38 4.44
C GLU A 79 23.14 -2.34 3.33
N ALA A 80 23.29 -3.62 3.68
CA ALA A 80 23.57 -4.65 2.70
C ALA A 80 22.45 -4.71 1.64
N LYS A 81 22.83 -4.61 0.35
CA LYS A 81 21.89 -4.62 -0.78
C LYS A 81 20.92 -5.81 -0.75
N ARG A 82 21.36 -6.96 -0.24
CA ARG A 82 20.53 -8.15 -0.07
C ARG A 82 19.40 -7.92 0.95
N THR A 83 19.69 -7.32 2.09
CA THR A 83 18.69 -7.01 3.13
C THR A 83 17.65 -6.02 2.61
N THR A 84 18.09 -4.94 1.99
CA THR A 84 17.20 -3.92 1.41
C THR A 84 16.32 -4.51 0.31
N LYS A 85 16.84 -5.44 -0.51
CA LYS A 85 16.04 -6.14 -1.53
C LYS A 85 14.98 -7.05 -0.92
N ILE A 86 15.31 -7.78 0.14
CA ILE A 86 14.34 -8.62 0.85
C ILE A 86 13.24 -7.75 1.47
N LEU A 87 13.59 -6.67 2.16
CA LEU A 87 12.60 -5.75 2.74
C LEU A 87 11.69 -5.14 1.69
N HIS A 88 12.24 -4.71 0.54
CA HIS A 88 11.47 -4.20 -0.58
C HIS A 88 10.43 -5.21 -1.08
N GLY A 89 10.86 -6.44 -1.37
CA GLY A 89 9.94 -7.49 -1.84
C GLY A 89 8.90 -7.86 -0.79
N LEU A 90 9.28 -7.94 0.50
CA LEU A 90 8.31 -8.23 1.56
C LEU A 90 7.25 -7.13 1.67
N LEU A 91 7.62 -5.86 1.59
CA LEU A 91 6.67 -4.75 1.65
C LEU A 91 5.68 -4.78 0.47
N HIS A 92 6.16 -5.07 -0.75
CA HIS A 92 5.28 -5.21 -1.90
C HIS A 92 4.37 -6.44 -1.83
N ILE A 93 4.87 -7.59 -1.38
CA ILE A 93 4.05 -8.79 -1.16
C ILE A 93 2.95 -8.50 -0.12
N PHE A 94 3.29 -7.82 0.99
CA PHE A 94 2.29 -7.44 1.98
C PHE A 94 1.26 -6.46 1.42
N ALA A 95 1.70 -5.44 0.68
CA ALA A 95 0.82 -4.50 0.00
C ALA A 95 -0.14 -5.21 -0.96
N LEU A 96 0.37 -6.17 -1.74
CA LEU A 96 -0.41 -6.96 -2.69
C LEU A 96 -1.47 -7.81 -1.99
N VAL A 97 -1.11 -8.52 -0.93
CA VAL A 97 -2.04 -9.37 -0.17
C VAL A 97 -3.16 -8.51 0.44
N ILE A 98 -2.83 -7.37 1.02
CA ILE A 98 -3.83 -6.46 1.61
C ILE A 98 -4.75 -5.89 0.51
N ALA A 99 -4.19 -5.46 -0.62
CA ALA A 99 -4.96 -4.95 -1.75
C ALA A 99 -5.91 -6.03 -2.33
N LEU A 100 -5.45 -7.28 -2.41
CA LEU A 100 -6.27 -8.42 -2.84
C LEU A 100 -7.46 -8.64 -1.91
N VAL A 101 -7.26 -8.57 -0.58
CA VAL A 101 -8.35 -8.64 0.40
C VAL A 101 -9.38 -7.51 0.16
N GLY A 102 -8.91 -6.30 -0.12
CA GLY A 102 -9.78 -5.17 -0.44
C GLY A 102 -10.60 -5.37 -1.72
N LEU A 103 -10.02 -6.00 -2.75
CA LEU A 103 -10.76 -6.35 -3.97
C LEU A 103 -11.78 -7.45 -3.72
N VAL A 104 -11.40 -8.52 -3.02
CA VAL A 104 -12.33 -9.61 -2.67
C VAL A 104 -13.53 -9.05 -1.89
N ALA A 105 -13.28 -8.15 -0.94
CA ALA A 105 -14.36 -7.53 -0.17
C ALA A 105 -15.36 -6.75 -1.04
N VAL A 106 -14.92 -6.03 -2.08
CA VAL A 106 -15.85 -5.27 -2.96
C VAL A 106 -16.63 -6.19 -3.90
N PHE A 107 -15.99 -7.20 -4.47
CA PHE A 107 -16.68 -8.18 -5.34
C PHE A 107 -17.69 -9.02 -4.56
N GLU A 108 -17.34 -9.47 -3.35
CA GLU A 108 -18.30 -10.18 -2.48
C GLU A 108 -19.46 -9.27 -2.07
N TYR A 109 -19.19 -8.00 -1.77
CA TYR A 109 -20.23 -7.04 -1.45
C TYR A 109 -21.20 -6.82 -2.62
N HIS A 110 -20.71 -6.61 -3.84
CA HIS A 110 -21.56 -6.46 -5.03
C HIS A 110 -22.40 -7.72 -5.29
N LYS A 111 -21.80 -8.91 -5.14
CA LYS A 111 -22.52 -10.18 -5.25
C LYS A 111 -23.63 -10.32 -4.22
N LYS A 112 -23.37 -9.97 -2.95
CA LYS A 112 -24.37 -10.00 -1.86
C LYS A 112 -25.52 -9.01 -2.11
N MET A 113 -25.23 -7.84 -2.68
CA MET A 113 -26.21 -6.78 -2.94
C MET A 113 -26.84 -6.83 -4.34
N SER A 114 -26.47 -7.80 -5.19
CA SER A 114 -26.91 -7.92 -6.58
C SER A 114 -26.64 -6.66 -7.43
N TYR A 115 -25.51 -5.98 -7.16
CA TYR A 115 -25.05 -4.86 -7.98
C TYR A 115 -24.21 -5.36 -9.17
N ALA A 116 -24.25 -4.62 -10.27
CA ALA A 116 -23.37 -4.88 -11.40
C ALA A 116 -21.92 -4.56 -11.01
N ASP A 117 -21.01 -5.48 -11.32
CA ASP A 117 -19.56 -5.25 -11.18
C ASP A 117 -19.02 -4.38 -12.33
N LEU A 118 -17.88 -3.74 -12.08
CA LEU A 118 -17.05 -3.08 -13.09
C LEU A 118 -17.76 -2.05 -14.00
N TYR A 119 -18.81 -1.38 -13.54
CA TYR A 119 -19.54 -0.38 -14.34
C TYR A 119 -18.96 1.04 -14.24
N SER A 120 -18.10 1.31 -13.24
CA SER A 120 -17.59 2.65 -12.96
C SER A 120 -16.18 2.86 -13.51
N LEU A 121 -15.85 4.10 -13.90
CA LEU A 121 -14.48 4.46 -14.28
C LEU A 121 -13.46 4.16 -13.17
N HIS A 122 -13.85 4.34 -11.90
CA HIS A 122 -13.02 3.99 -10.76
C HIS A 122 -12.62 2.50 -10.78
N SER A 123 -13.58 1.61 -11.05
CA SER A 123 -13.31 0.18 -11.10
C SER A 123 -12.42 -0.24 -12.27
N TRP A 124 -12.52 0.43 -13.43
CA TRP A 124 -11.63 0.19 -14.57
C TRP A 124 -10.20 0.64 -14.28
N CYS A 125 -10.04 1.86 -13.77
CA CYS A 125 -8.74 2.39 -13.37
C CYS A 125 -8.13 1.57 -12.24
N GLY A 126 -8.92 1.20 -11.23
CA GLY A 126 -8.47 0.39 -10.09
C GLY A 126 -7.99 -0.99 -10.51
N LEU A 127 -8.76 -1.68 -11.37
CA LEU A 127 -8.36 -2.99 -11.89
C LEU A 127 -7.10 -2.89 -12.77
N LEU A 128 -7.01 -1.86 -13.62
CA LEU A 128 -5.81 -1.62 -14.42
C LEU A 128 -4.57 -1.41 -13.53
N VAL A 129 -4.67 -0.56 -12.51
CA VAL A 129 -3.57 -0.32 -11.56
C VAL A 129 -3.18 -1.59 -10.83
N PHE A 130 -4.14 -2.40 -10.40
CA PHE A 130 -3.87 -3.67 -9.74
C PHE A 130 -3.17 -4.69 -10.65
N ILE A 131 -3.59 -4.79 -11.92
CA ILE A 131 -2.94 -5.65 -12.92
C ILE A 131 -1.50 -5.18 -13.18
N LEU A 132 -1.29 -3.89 -13.39
CA LEU A 132 0.05 -3.32 -13.59
C LEU A 132 0.94 -3.56 -12.37
N TYR A 133 0.37 -3.48 -11.16
CA TYR A 133 1.08 -3.76 -9.92
C TYR A 133 1.53 -5.22 -9.82
N LEU A 134 0.65 -6.17 -10.16
CA LEU A 134 1.00 -7.59 -10.23
C LEU A 134 2.13 -7.86 -11.23
N VAL A 135 2.09 -7.23 -12.39
CA VAL A 135 3.15 -7.37 -13.41
C VAL A 135 4.47 -6.77 -12.91
N GLN A 136 4.42 -5.60 -12.26
CA GLN A 136 5.61 -4.96 -11.70
C GLN A 136 6.28 -5.83 -10.63
N GLU A 137 5.50 -6.45 -9.75
CA GLU A 137 6.01 -7.26 -8.65
C GLU A 137 6.81 -8.49 -9.10
N GLN A 138 6.48 -9.06 -10.26
CA GLN A 138 7.24 -10.19 -10.83
C GLN A 138 8.62 -9.78 -11.38
N VAL A 139 8.86 -8.48 -11.58
CA VAL A 139 10.03 -7.96 -12.32
C VAL A 139 11.12 -7.39 -11.39
N GLN A 140 10.85 -7.19 -10.09
CA GLN A 140 11.78 -6.55 -9.13
C GLN A 140 12.66 -7.54 -8.35
#